data_AF-A0AAU7AQN4-F1
#
_entry.id   AF-A0AAU7AQN4-F1
#
_cell.length_a   1.000
_cell.length_b   1.000
_cell.length_c   1.000
_cell.angle_alpha   90.00
_cell.angle_beta   90.00
_cell.angle_gamma   90.00
#
_symmetry.space_group_name_H-M   'P 1'
#
loop_
_entity.id
_entity.type
_entity.pdbx_description
1 polymer ?
#
loop_
_entity_poly.entity_id
_entity_poly.type
_entity_poly.pdbx_seq_one_letter_code
_entity_poly.pdbx_strand_id
1 'polypeptide(L)'
;MSAAVEDDEIRALVGRLSRRHASGGRAIARAAIMAEGEDATAVIDWILAHDGQPETGASAGPAAGLHRRRVTDAAASAARPPVRYVLPASAFGA
;
A
#
# COMPACT_ATOMS: atom_id res chain seq x y z
N MET A 1 -17.36 3.00 19.57
CA MET A 1 -15.96 3.31 19.93
C MET A 1 -15.67 4.77 19.60
N SER A 2 -14.77 5.43 20.34
CA SER A 2 -14.26 6.74 19.94
C SER A 2 -13.25 6.56 18.79
N ALA A 3 -13.11 7.56 17.91
CA ALA A 3 -12.20 7.50 16.76
C ALA A 3 -10.74 7.13 17.13
N ALA A 4 -10.27 7.50 18.33
CA ALA A 4 -8.94 7.12 18.82
C ALA A 4 -8.79 5.61 19.08
N VAL A 5 -9.84 4.94 19.56
CA VAL A 5 -9.81 3.48 19.80
C VAL A 5 -9.77 2.73 18.49
N GLU A 6 -10.51 3.21 17.49
CA GLU A 6 -10.52 2.66 16.13
C GLU A 6 -9.18 2.86 15.42
N ASP A 7 -8.52 4.02 15.60
CA ASP A 7 -7.16 4.25 15.08
C ASP A 7 -6.15 3.26 15.68
N ASP A 8 -6.18 3.03 16.99
CA ASP A 8 -5.28 2.08 17.66
C ASP A 8 -5.55 0.62 17.24
N GLU A 9 -6.81 0.24 17.03
CA GLU A 9 -7.19 -1.08 16.52
C GLU A 9 -6.67 -1.30 15.09
N ILE A 10 -6.85 -0.32 14.19
CA ILE A 10 -6.34 -0.39 12.83
C ILE A 10 -4.80 -0.37 12.83
N ARG A 11 -4.17 0.45 13.67
CA ARG A 11 -2.70 0.47 13.83
C ARG A 11 -2.16 -0.88 14.30
N ALA A 12 -2.83 -1.52 15.27
CA ALA A 12 -2.46 -2.85 15.74
C ALA A 12 -2.64 -3.91 14.64
N LEU A 13 -3.70 -3.81 13.84
CA LEU A 13 -3.95 -4.70 12.70
C LEU A 13 -2.88 -4.55 11.61
N VAL A 14 -2.60 -3.32 11.17
CA VAL A 14 -1.51 -3.01 10.24
C VAL A 14 -0.17 -3.49 10.80
N GLY A 15 0.04 -3.34 12.10
CA GLY A 15 1.21 -3.83 12.80
C GLY A 15 1.33 -5.35 12.83
N ARG A 16 0.25 -6.11 12.72
CA ARG A 16 0.27 -7.58 12.66
C ARG A 16 0.56 -8.08 11.24
N LEU A 17 -0.05 -7.42 10.25
CA LEU A 17 0.03 -7.80 8.85
C LEU A 17 1.36 -7.38 8.18
N SER A 18 1.95 -6.29 8.63
CA SER A 18 3.15 -5.73 8.00
C SER A 18 4.43 -6.48 8.39
N ARG A 19 5.33 -6.62 7.41
CA ARG A 19 6.66 -7.21 7.55
C ARG A 19 7.72 -6.11 7.54
N ARG A 20 8.88 -6.36 8.15
CA ARG A 20 10.02 -5.42 8.08
C ARG A 20 10.42 -5.20 6.61
N HIS A 21 10.69 -3.95 6.26
CA HIS A 21 11.10 -3.56 4.92
C HIS A 21 12.55 -3.04 4.93
N ALA A 22 13.27 -3.21 3.82
CA ALA A 22 14.67 -2.81 3.71
C ALA A 22 14.89 -1.29 3.81
N SER A 23 13.85 -0.48 3.59
CA SER A 23 13.87 0.99 3.78
C SER A 23 13.87 1.43 5.25
N GLY A 24 13.85 0.50 6.21
CA GLY A 24 13.72 0.78 7.64
C GLY A 24 12.26 0.97 8.11
N GLY A 25 11.30 1.00 7.17
CA GLY A 25 9.87 1.00 7.46
C GLY A 25 9.24 -0.41 7.53
N ARG A 26 7.93 -0.47 7.36
CA ARG A 26 7.17 -1.73 7.32
C ARG A 26 6.38 -1.83 6.02
N ALA A 27 6.42 -2.98 5.38
CA ALA A 27 5.69 -3.23 4.15
C ALA A 27 4.53 -4.18 4.40
N ILE A 28 3.35 -3.86 3.85
CA ILE A 28 2.14 -4.67 3.93
C ILE A 28 1.70 -5.04 2.51
N ALA A 29 1.40 -6.31 2.28
CA ALA A 29 0.92 -6.76 0.97
C ALA A 29 -0.58 -6.46 0.85
N ARG A 30 -1.02 -5.96 -0.31
CA ARG A 30 -2.45 -5.68 -0.53
C ARG A 30 -3.31 -6.94 -0.37
N ALA A 31 -2.81 -8.11 -0.78
CA ALA A 31 -3.52 -9.37 -0.58
C ALA A 31 -3.77 -9.72 0.90
N ALA A 32 -2.85 -9.34 1.79
CA ALA A 32 -3.04 -9.53 3.24
C ALA A 32 -4.13 -8.58 3.77
N ILE A 33 -4.20 -7.36 3.26
CA ILE A 33 -5.27 -6.42 3.61
C ILE A 33 -6.64 -6.93 3.13
N MET A 34 -6.73 -7.41 1.89
CA MET A 34 -8.00 -7.93 1.35
C MET A 34 -8.47 -9.21 2.06
N ALA A 35 -7.58 -9.94 2.73
CA ALA A 35 -7.93 -11.13 3.50
C ALA A 35 -8.71 -10.80 4.80
N GLU A 36 -8.61 -9.56 5.30
CA GLU A 36 -9.39 -9.09 6.45
C GLU A 36 -10.85 -8.77 6.09
N GLY A 37 -11.20 -8.75 4.80
CA GLY A 37 -12.58 -8.58 4.36
C GLY A 37 -13.09 -7.14 4.54
N GLU A 38 -14.05 -6.93 5.44
CA GLU A 38 -14.75 -5.65 5.62
C GLU A 38 -13.81 -4.54 6.13
N ASP A 39 -12.79 -4.90 6.91
CA ASP A 39 -11.79 -3.97 7.43
C ASP A 39 -10.77 -3.52 6.37
N ALA A 40 -10.74 -4.15 5.19
CA ALA A 40 -9.74 -3.89 4.16
C ALA A 40 -9.73 -2.43 3.69
N THR A 41 -10.90 -1.80 3.57
CA THR A 41 -11.02 -0.40 3.14
C THR A 41 -10.50 0.54 4.22
N ALA A 42 -10.89 0.33 5.48
CA ALA A 42 -10.43 1.13 6.62
C ALA A 42 -8.90 1.05 6.79
N VAL A 43 -8.33 -0.13 6.58
CA VAL A 43 -6.87 -0.34 6.59
C VAL A 43 -6.18 0.44 5.47
N ILE A 44 -6.72 0.43 4.24
CA ILE A 44 -6.13 1.19 3.13
C ILE A 44 -6.19 2.70 3.41
N ASP A 45 -7.33 3.19 3.87
CA ASP A 45 -7.50 4.62 4.19
C ASP A 45 -6.55 5.06 5.31
N TRP A 46 -6.39 4.23 6.35
CA TRP A 46 -5.42 4.47 7.42
C TRP A 46 -3.98 4.51 6.91
N ILE A 47 -3.59 3.56 6.06
CA ILE A 47 -2.24 3.55 5.45
C ILE A 47 -1.99 4.84 4.68
N LEU A 48 -2.96 5.29 3.87
CA LEU A 48 -2.82 6.51 3.07
C LEU A 48 -2.77 7.78 3.94
N ALA A 49 -3.55 7.83 5.02
CA ALA A 49 -3.52 8.93 5.98
C ALA A 49 -2.20 9.02 6.77
N HIS A 50 -1.46 7.91 6.89
CA HIS A 50 -0.22 7.80 7.67
C HIS A 50 1.05 7.72 6.79
N ASP A 51 1.06 8.45 5.68
CA ASP A 51 2.18 8.55 4.72
C ASP A 51 2.58 7.21 4.06
N GLY A 52 1.72 6.20 4.13
CA GLY A 52 1.93 4.91 3.49
C GLY A 52 2.02 5.04 1.98
N GLN A 53 3.19 4.68 1.44
CA GLN A 53 3.46 4.79 0.02
C GLN A 53 3.16 3.48 -0.70
N PRO A 54 2.48 3.51 -1.86
CA PRO A 54 2.32 2.32 -2.68
C PRO A 54 3.69 1.85 -3.22
N GLU A 55 4.12 0.66 -2.80
CA GLU A 55 5.29 -0.02 -3.38
C GLU A 55 4.89 -0.49 -4.79
N THR A 56 5.09 0.39 -5.76
CA THR A 56 4.85 0.17 -7.20
C THR A 56 3.43 -0.32 -7.54
N GLY A 57 2.50 0.64 -7.55
CA GLY A 57 1.46 0.80 -8.58
C GLY A 57 1.56 2.14 -9.34
N ALA A 58 2.57 2.97 -8.99
CA ALA A 58 2.83 4.29 -9.57
C ALA A 58 4.34 4.49 -9.84
N SER A 59 5.01 3.48 -10.39
CA SER A 59 6.21 3.80 -11.17
C SER A 59 5.73 4.61 -12.37
N ALA A 60 5.97 5.93 -12.37
CA ALA A 60 6.46 6.57 -13.57
C ALA A 60 7.59 5.66 -14.10
N GLY A 61 7.32 4.97 -15.21
CA GLY A 61 7.95 3.69 -15.51
C GLY A 61 9.49 3.73 -15.54
N PRO A 62 10.18 2.67 -15.10
CA PRO A 62 11.50 2.36 -15.63
C PRO A 62 11.29 1.67 -16.99
N ALA A 63 11.78 2.35 -18.03
CA ALA A 63 12.01 1.91 -19.39
C ALA A 63 11.42 0.54 -19.76
N ALA A 64 10.36 0.58 -20.57
CA ALA A 64 9.97 -0.54 -21.41
C ALA A 64 11.24 -1.23 -21.92
N GLY A 65 11.44 -2.48 -21.51
CA GLY A 65 12.48 -3.31 -22.10
C GLY A 65 12.34 -3.26 -23.62
N LEU A 66 13.46 -3.38 -24.34
CA LEU A 66 13.61 -3.18 -25.78
C LEU A 66 12.80 -4.16 -26.68
N HIS A 67 11.74 -4.77 -26.14
CA HIS A 67 10.88 -5.77 -26.74
C HIS A 67 9.40 -5.39 -26.66
N ARG A 68 9.03 -4.18 -27.11
CA ARG A 68 7.61 -3.92 -27.39
C ARG A 68 7.38 -3.07 -28.63
N ARG A 69 7.45 -3.72 -29.80
CA ARG A 69 6.67 -3.30 -30.98
C ARG A 69 5.32 -4.00 -30.93
N ARG A 70 4.28 -3.26 -30.56
CA ARG A 70 3.03 -3.13 -31.32
C ARG A 70 2.13 -2.07 -30.68
N VAL A 71 1.99 -1.00 -31.45
CA VAL A 71 0.90 -0.04 -31.52
C VAL A 71 -0.44 -0.66 -31.09
N THR A 72 -1.11 -0.09 -30.09
CA THR A 72 -2.33 0.73 -30.28
C THR A 72 -2.60 1.57 -29.02
N ASP A 73 -3.05 2.77 -29.34
CA ASP A 73 -3.47 3.90 -28.54
C ASP A 73 -4.70 3.61 -27.64
N ALA A 74 -4.96 4.50 -26.67
CA ALA A 74 -6.19 4.65 -25.88
C ALA A 74 -6.57 3.62 -24.79
N ALA A 75 -5.62 3.27 -23.91
CA ALA A 75 -5.96 2.83 -22.54
C ALA A 75 -4.87 3.25 -21.53
N ALA A 76 -4.49 4.53 -21.58
CA ALA A 76 -3.73 5.12 -20.48
C ALA A 76 -4.62 5.16 -19.22
N SER A 77 -4.06 4.69 -18.11
CA SER A 77 -4.37 5.16 -16.75
C SER A 77 -5.58 4.61 -15.99
N ALA A 78 -5.93 3.34 -16.13
CA ALA A 78 -6.33 2.60 -14.93
C ALA A 78 -5.05 2.09 -14.27
N ALA A 79 -4.39 2.93 -13.46
CA ALA A 79 -3.20 2.54 -12.71
C ALA A 79 -3.54 1.27 -11.93
N ARG A 80 -2.83 0.17 -12.21
CA ARG A 80 -3.05 -1.11 -11.53
C ARG A 80 -2.92 -0.84 -10.02
N PRO A 81 -3.88 -1.31 -9.20
CA PRO A 81 -3.78 -1.10 -7.76
C PRO A 81 -2.44 -1.64 -7.24
N PRO A 82 -1.77 -0.90 -6.34
CA PRO A 82 -0.47 -1.27 -5.80
C PRO A 82 -0.49 -2.68 -5.22
N VAL A 83 0.58 -3.44 -5.44
CA VAL A 83 0.68 -4.81 -4.90
C VAL A 83 1.01 -4.78 -3.41
N ARG A 84 1.73 -3.74 -2.95
CA ARG A 84 2.14 -3.56 -1.55
C ARG A 84 2.12 -2.08 -1.18
N TYR A 85 2.06 -1.80 0.11
CA TYR A 85 2.23 -0.47 0.69
C TYR A 85 3.41 -0.50 1.67
N VAL A 86 4.23 0.55 1.68
CA VAL A 86 5.34 0.76 2.61
C VAL A 86 5.01 1.93 3.51
N LEU A 87 4.99 1.69 4.81
CA LEU A 87 4.83 2.71 5.82
C LEU A 87 6.19 3.10 6.41
N PRO A 88 6.42 4.40 6.67
CA PRO A 88 7.60 4.84 7.39
C PRO A 88 7.55 4.34 8.85
N ALA A 89 8.72 4.25 9.51
CA ALA A 89 8.78 3.86 10.92
C ALA A 89 8.00 4.83 11.82
N SER A 90 7.91 6.10 11.44
CA SER A 90 7.14 7.14 12.15
C SER A 90 5.66 6.82 12.29
N ALA A 91 5.08 6.00 11.39
CA ALA A 91 3.68 5.60 11.44
C ALA A 91 3.33 4.68 12.63
N PHE A 92 4.34 4.10 13.29
CA PHE A 92 4.14 3.17 14.41
C PHE A 92 4.57 3.74 15.77
N GLY A 93 4.98 5.02 15.82
CA GLY A 93 5.68 5.58 16.97
C GLY A 93 7.16 5.17 16.95
N ALA A 94 8.04 6.16 17.09
CA ALA A 94 9.48 5.94 17.28
C ALA A 94 9.77 5.22 18.60
#